data_AF-A0A1M6C660-F1
#
_entry.id   AF-A0A1M6C660-F1
#
_cell.length_a   1.000
_cell.length_b   1.000
_cell.length_c   1.000
_cell.angle_alpha   90.00
_cell.angle_beta   90.00
_cell.angle_gamma   90.00
#
_symmetry.space_group_name_H-M   'P 1'
#
loop_
_entity.id
_entity.type
_entity.pdbx_description
1 polymer ?
#
loop_
_entity_poly.entity_id
_entity_poly.type
_entity_poly.pdbx_seq_one_letter_code
_entity_poly.pdbx_strand_id
1 'polypeptide(L)'
;METRRVNKVKSKKPIYILIAVIVFFILFISLISMPSKLNTAIDEIQVSANMNEVKSIFDKYKFDLLETDENGNKSIAIEFQDEVRKKLNTFNLNEEEIKQCLEWLPTAKTSINVIVVPDLSRRILDQINNPNQVTNDKIILSNIWKSFVEVSMLKQDSKDKLIIDVTDVEQAKGQFNAIANNLQFDLSSHKGKSNRLYFTVDKTDQFNMGIEKMYNSAIQKPLGADYVFYFKRYLESRIKKNTLFDNYVNKIVIITDGYLEAEDRASDTKLTPQLYKSLIIGNTNEMISMLGLNIPKVNVDLSNTEILICEVNERKTGKGKDFEILKAYWTDWLQRMNARKIQFSHREQATDITVNTINQFIKQ
;
A
#
# COMPACT_ATOMS: atom_id res chain seq x y z
N MET A 1 0.96 103.59 19.54
CA MET A 1 1.85 102.61 18.87
C MET A 1 1.02 101.41 18.45
N GLU A 2 0.78 101.29 17.15
CA GLU A 2 0.00 100.20 16.55
C GLU A 2 0.72 98.86 16.67
N THR A 3 0.01 97.83 17.12
CA THR A 3 0.49 96.44 17.13
C THR A 3 0.09 95.75 15.83
N ARG A 4 1.06 95.59 14.91
CA ARG A 4 0.89 94.74 13.71
C ARG A 4 0.81 93.27 14.12
N ARG A 5 -0.38 92.67 14.01
CA ARG A 5 -0.57 91.21 14.07
C ARG A 5 -0.07 90.57 12.77
N VAL A 6 1.01 89.79 12.86
CA VAL A 6 1.49 88.93 11.77
C VAL A 6 0.57 87.70 11.68
N ASN A 7 -0.19 87.59 10.60
CA ASN A 7 -0.97 86.40 10.30
C ASN A 7 -0.03 85.20 10.04
N LYS A 8 0.09 84.29 11.01
CA LYS A 8 0.73 82.98 10.82
C LYS A 8 -0.09 82.17 9.81
N VAL A 9 0.40 82.06 8.59
CA VAL A 9 -0.12 81.12 7.59
C VAL A 9 -0.01 79.70 8.17
N LYS A 10 -1.14 79.09 8.52
CA LYS A 10 -1.17 77.71 9.03
C LYS A 10 -0.61 76.79 7.95
N SER A 11 0.52 76.15 8.26
CA SER A 11 1.13 75.12 7.41
C SER A 11 0.12 74.02 7.13
N LYS A 12 -0.24 73.82 5.85
CA LYS A 12 -1.13 72.74 5.40
C LYS A 12 -0.43 71.36 5.40
N LYS A 13 0.87 71.29 5.72
CA LYS A 13 1.65 70.03 5.73
C LYS A 13 1.03 68.91 6.59
N PRO A 14 0.52 69.16 7.81
CA PRO A 14 -0.11 68.11 8.63
C PRO A 14 -1.38 67.53 7.97
N ILE A 15 -2.13 68.36 7.23
CA ILE A 15 -3.35 67.95 6.52
C ILE A 15 -2.99 67.06 5.33
N TYR A 16 -1.95 67.41 4.57
CA TYR A 16 -1.49 66.56 3.46
C TYR A 16 -0.93 65.21 3.94
N ILE A 17 -0.24 65.18 5.08
CA ILE A 17 0.24 63.94 5.70
C ILE A 17 -0.95 63.07 6.14
N LEU A 18 -1.97 63.67 6.78
CA LEU A 18 -3.18 62.95 7.20
C LEU A 18 -3.94 62.34 6.00
N ILE A 19 -4.10 63.11 4.91
CA ILE A 19 -4.73 62.63 3.67
C ILE A 19 -3.90 61.47 3.07
N ALA A 20 -2.58 61.59 3.03
CA ALA A 20 -1.72 60.54 2.52
C ALA A 20 -1.83 59.24 3.34
N VAL A 21 -1.91 59.35 4.68
CA VAL A 21 -2.11 58.19 5.56
C VAL A 21 -3.48 57.55 5.33
N ILE A 22 -4.55 58.33 5.18
CA ILE A 22 -5.89 57.80 4.91
C ILE A 22 -5.94 57.08 3.56
N VAL A 23 -5.36 57.68 2.51
CA VAL A 23 -5.29 57.05 1.17
C VAL A 23 -4.48 55.76 1.21
N PHE A 24 -3.35 55.76 1.91
CA PHE A 24 -2.55 54.54 2.12
C PHE A 24 -3.34 53.47 2.87
N PHE A 25 -4.09 53.84 3.91
CA PHE A 25 -4.88 52.89 4.70
C PHE A 25 -6.05 52.32 3.90
N ILE A 26 -6.72 53.13 3.07
CA ILE A 26 -7.78 52.66 2.15
C ILE A 26 -7.21 51.69 1.12
N LEU A 27 -6.06 52.01 0.52
CA LEU A 27 -5.38 51.13 -0.42
C LEU A 27 -4.91 49.83 0.25
N PHE A 28 -4.38 49.91 1.46
CA PHE A 28 -3.94 48.77 2.24
C PHE A 28 -5.10 47.85 2.62
N ILE A 29 -6.22 48.41 3.11
CA ILE A 29 -7.43 47.63 3.37
C ILE A 29 -7.96 47.01 2.08
N SER A 30 -7.98 47.75 0.96
CA SER A 30 -8.41 47.24 -0.35
C SER A 30 -7.54 46.09 -0.87
N LEU A 31 -6.24 46.12 -0.60
CA LEU A 31 -5.29 45.05 -0.98
C LEU A 31 -5.48 43.80 -0.12
N ILE A 32 -5.79 43.97 1.17
CA ILE A 32 -6.06 42.84 2.10
C ILE A 32 -7.47 42.26 1.88
N SER A 33 -8.42 43.06 1.44
CA SER A 33 -9.80 42.62 1.19
C SER A 33 -10.02 42.02 -0.20
N MET A 34 -9.03 42.03 -1.10
CA MET A 34 -9.10 41.26 -2.34
C MET A 34 -9.10 39.76 -2.00
N PRO A 35 -10.11 38.99 -2.44
CA PRO A 35 -10.14 37.56 -2.21
C PRO A 35 -8.91 36.92 -2.85
N SER A 36 -8.20 36.11 -2.07
CA SER A 36 -7.07 35.35 -2.60
C SER A 36 -7.57 34.42 -3.72
N LYS A 37 -6.70 34.12 -4.69
CA LYS A 37 -7.04 33.12 -5.73
C LYS A 37 -7.49 31.79 -5.11
N LEU A 38 -6.91 31.43 -3.96
CA LEU A 38 -7.28 30.25 -3.19
C LEU A 38 -8.73 30.34 -2.71
N ASN A 39 -9.14 31.45 -2.09
CA ASN A 39 -10.51 31.62 -1.60
C ASN A 39 -11.52 31.57 -2.75
N THR A 40 -11.23 32.26 -3.87
CA THR A 40 -12.08 32.19 -5.06
C THR A 40 -12.22 30.77 -5.60
N ALA A 41 -11.11 30.02 -5.66
CA ALA A 41 -11.13 28.63 -6.09
C ALA A 41 -11.95 27.74 -5.14
N ILE A 42 -11.81 27.93 -3.83
CA ILE A 42 -12.59 27.21 -2.81
C ILE A 42 -14.08 27.53 -2.94
N ASP A 43 -14.45 28.81 -3.09
CA ASP A 43 -15.85 29.22 -3.26
C ASP A 43 -16.48 28.58 -4.50
N GLU A 44 -15.77 28.55 -5.64
CA GLU A 44 -16.21 27.85 -6.85
C GLU A 44 -16.37 26.34 -6.63
N ILE A 45 -15.45 25.70 -5.90
CA ILE A 45 -15.56 24.28 -5.53
C ILE A 45 -16.80 24.02 -4.68
N GLN A 46 -17.07 24.87 -3.69
CA GLN A 46 -18.19 24.67 -2.76
C GLN A 46 -19.55 24.72 -3.45
N VAL A 47 -19.72 25.54 -4.48
CA VAL A 47 -20.98 25.63 -5.25
C VAL A 47 -21.12 24.60 -6.36
N SER A 48 -20.07 23.82 -6.65
CA SER A 48 -20.10 22.80 -7.70
C SER A 48 -21.18 21.74 -7.44
N ALA A 49 -21.90 21.32 -8.48
CA ALA A 49 -23.00 20.37 -8.39
C ALA A 49 -22.59 18.92 -8.67
N ASN A 50 -21.45 18.70 -9.33
CA ASN A 50 -21.00 17.37 -9.73
C ASN A 50 -19.47 17.26 -9.85
N MET A 51 -18.99 16.02 -10.03
CA MET A 51 -17.57 15.67 -10.19
C MET A 51 -16.88 16.41 -11.36
N ASN A 52 -17.57 16.57 -12.49
CA ASN A 52 -16.96 17.18 -13.69
C ASN A 52 -16.70 18.68 -13.50
N GLU A 53 -17.61 19.38 -12.84
CA GLU A 53 -17.43 20.78 -12.45
C GLU A 53 -16.24 20.95 -11.51
N VAL A 54 -16.16 20.09 -10.48
CA VAL A 54 -15.03 20.08 -9.54
C VAL A 54 -13.70 19.86 -10.26
N LYS A 55 -13.64 18.90 -11.19
CA LYS A 55 -12.45 18.66 -12.01
C LYS A 55 -12.09 19.88 -12.87
N SER A 56 -13.07 20.50 -13.52
CA SER A 56 -12.83 21.69 -14.36
C SER A 56 -12.26 22.85 -13.54
N ILE A 57 -12.75 23.07 -12.32
CA ILE A 57 -12.25 24.11 -11.42
C ILE A 57 -10.85 23.76 -10.92
N PHE A 58 -10.62 22.50 -10.57
CA PHE A 58 -9.28 22.02 -10.22
C PHE A 58 -8.28 22.28 -11.35
N ASP A 59 -8.61 21.91 -12.59
CA ASP A 59 -7.76 22.13 -13.76
C ASP A 59 -7.50 23.61 -14.05
N LYS A 60 -8.49 24.47 -13.80
CA LYS A 60 -8.38 25.93 -13.94
C LYS A 60 -7.38 26.53 -12.96
N TYR A 61 -7.35 26.08 -11.71
CA TYR A 61 -6.58 26.72 -10.63
C TYR A 61 -5.29 26.00 -10.22
N LYS A 62 -5.09 24.73 -10.57
CA LYS A 62 -3.96 23.91 -10.07
C LYS A 62 -2.56 24.49 -10.31
N PHE A 63 -2.35 25.21 -11.41
CA PHE A 63 -1.04 25.82 -11.70
C PHE A 63 -0.85 27.18 -11.02
N ASP A 64 -1.95 27.88 -10.77
CA ASP A 64 -1.96 29.18 -10.07
C ASP A 64 -1.79 29.00 -8.55
N LEU A 65 -2.16 27.83 -8.02
CA LEU A 65 -2.11 27.48 -6.60
C LEU A 65 -0.95 26.54 -6.29
N LEU A 66 0.19 26.71 -6.96
CA LEU A 66 1.40 25.96 -6.62
C LEU A 66 2.14 26.61 -5.44
N GLU A 67 2.41 25.80 -4.43
CA GLU A 67 3.25 26.11 -3.28
C GLU A 67 4.59 25.39 -3.41
N THR A 68 5.64 25.96 -2.83
CA THR A 68 6.98 25.35 -2.82
C THR A 68 7.25 24.80 -1.44
N ASP A 69 7.55 23.51 -1.36
CA ASP A 69 7.92 22.85 -0.10
C ASP A 69 9.33 23.25 0.37
N GLU A 70 9.72 22.80 1.56
CA GLU A 70 11.04 23.06 2.17
C GLU A 70 12.21 22.56 1.32
N ASN A 71 11.97 21.63 0.40
CA ASN A 71 12.96 21.03 -0.48
C ASN A 71 12.97 21.67 -1.89
N GLY A 72 12.17 22.72 -2.12
CA GLY A 72 12.08 23.40 -3.41
C GLY A 72 11.14 22.75 -4.42
N ASN A 73 10.38 21.72 -4.04
CA ASN A 73 9.42 21.06 -4.92
C ASN A 73 8.12 21.84 -4.97
N LYS A 74 7.57 22.02 -6.18
CA LYS A 74 6.27 22.63 -6.37
C LYS A 74 5.16 21.60 -6.24
N SER A 75 4.19 21.86 -5.38
CA SER A 75 2.99 21.05 -5.21
C SER A 75 1.77 21.96 -5.13
N ILE A 76 0.59 21.43 -5.42
CA ILE A 76 -0.65 22.21 -5.31
C ILE A 76 -0.91 22.48 -3.82
N ALA A 77 -1.39 23.68 -3.49
CA ALA A 77 -1.73 24.06 -2.12
C ALA A 77 -2.56 22.98 -1.41
N ILE A 78 -2.09 22.54 -0.24
CA ILE A 78 -2.70 21.40 0.49
C ILE A 78 -4.16 21.73 0.84
N GLU A 79 -4.42 22.98 1.27
CA GLU A 79 -5.76 23.45 1.60
C GLU A 79 -6.72 23.32 0.40
N PHE A 80 -6.28 23.66 -0.81
CA PHE A 80 -7.09 23.52 -2.02
C PHE A 80 -7.38 22.04 -2.33
N GLN A 81 -6.38 21.18 -2.22
CA GLN A 81 -6.55 19.74 -2.43
C GLN A 81 -7.57 19.15 -1.44
N ASP A 82 -7.50 19.55 -0.18
CA ASP A 82 -8.39 19.07 0.88
C ASP A 82 -9.84 19.49 0.63
N GLU A 83 -10.08 20.74 0.23
CA GLU A 83 -11.43 21.22 -0.10
C GLU A 83 -12.01 20.53 -1.34
N VAL A 84 -11.20 20.28 -2.37
CA VAL A 84 -11.60 19.48 -3.54
C VAL A 84 -12.03 18.07 -3.12
N ARG A 85 -11.22 17.39 -2.30
CA ARG A 85 -11.54 16.04 -1.82
C ARG A 85 -12.79 16.03 -0.94
N LYS A 86 -12.93 16.99 -0.02
CA LYS A 86 -14.13 17.16 0.81
C LYS A 86 -15.37 17.31 -0.04
N LYS A 87 -15.31 18.17 -1.07
CA LYS A 87 -16.44 18.38 -1.97
C LYS A 87 -16.79 17.11 -2.75
N LEU A 88 -15.82 16.43 -3.34
CA LEU A 88 -16.04 15.16 -4.03
C LEU A 88 -16.68 14.10 -3.12
N ASN A 89 -16.26 14.05 -1.86
CA ASN A 89 -16.82 13.13 -0.87
C ASN A 89 -18.31 13.41 -0.57
N THR A 90 -18.82 14.61 -0.82
CA THR A 90 -20.27 14.91 -0.67
C THR A 90 -21.15 14.27 -1.74
N PHE A 91 -20.57 13.80 -2.85
CA PHE A 91 -21.31 13.23 -3.97
C PHE A 91 -21.61 11.72 -3.85
N ASN A 92 -21.16 11.06 -2.77
CA ASN A 92 -21.35 9.62 -2.54
C ASN A 92 -20.90 8.75 -3.74
N LEU A 93 -19.71 9.06 -4.27
CA LEU A 93 -19.14 8.41 -5.45
C LEU A 93 -18.98 6.89 -5.25
N ASN A 94 -19.21 6.12 -6.31
CA ASN A 94 -18.91 4.69 -6.35
C ASN A 94 -17.42 4.42 -6.59
N GLU A 95 -17.00 3.15 -6.53
CA GLU A 95 -15.57 2.78 -6.66
C GLU A 95 -14.93 3.19 -7.99
N GLU A 96 -15.68 3.12 -9.09
CA GLU A 96 -15.17 3.50 -10.42
C GLU A 96 -15.06 5.02 -10.56
N GLU A 97 -16.00 5.77 -10.00
CA GLU A 97 -15.94 7.24 -9.95
C GLU A 97 -14.79 7.74 -9.06
N ILE A 98 -14.54 7.08 -7.93
CA ILE A 98 -13.37 7.36 -7.09
C ILE A 98 -12.09 7.09 -7.88
N LYS A 99 -12.01 5.97 -8.60
CA LYS A 99 -10.85 5.65 -9.43
C LYS A 99 -10.60 6.73 -10.48
N GLN A 100 -11.63 7.20 -11.17
CA GLN A 100 -11.53 8.33 -12.11
C GLN A 100 -11.05 9.62 -11.44
N CYS A 101 -11.50 9.91 -10.21
CA CYS A 101 -11.00 11.05 -9.44
C CYS A 101 -9.49 10.94 -9.16
N LEU A 102 -9.02 9.74 -8.80
CA LEU A 102 -7.62 9.50 -8.46
C LEU A 102 -6.67 9.60 -9.66
N GLU A 103 -7.16 9.57 -10.90
CA GLU A 103 -6.34 9.76 -12.11
C GLU A 103 -5.84 11.19 -12.30
N TRP A 104 -6.57 12.19 -11.79
CA TRP A 104 -6.24 13.61 -11.97
C TRP A 104 -5.98 14.36 -10.66
N LEU A 105 -6.43 13.82 -9.52
CA LEU A 105 -6.04 14.35 -8.22
C LEU A 105 -4.57 14.05 -7.93
N PRO A 106 -3.86 14.92 -7.20
CA PRO A 106 -2.55 14.58 -6.66
C PRO A 106 -2.66 13.34 -5.78
N THR A 107 -1.58 12.56 -5.65
CA THR A 107 -1.61 11.37 -4.80
C THR A 107 -1.75 11.79 -3.34
N ALA A 108 -2.75 11.23 -2.64
CA ALA A 108 -2.88 11.41 -1.20
C ALA A 108 -1.69 10.79 -0.45
N LYS A 109 -1.59 11.07 0.85
CA LYS A 109 -0.54 10.48 1.68
C LYS A 109 -0.56 8.96 1.56
N THR A 110 0.59 8.40 1.20
CA THR A 110 0.70 6.98 0.88
C THR A 110 1.06 6.17 2.12
N SER A 111 0.28 5.12 2.38
CA SER A 111 0.54 4.13 3.42
C SER A 111 0.79 2.74 2.79
N ILE A 112 1.62 1.93 3.42
CA ILE A 112 1.88 0.54 2.99
C ILE A 112 0.95 -0.43 3.73
N ASN A 113 0.42 -1.41 3.01
CA ASN A 113 -0.33 -2.53 3.60
C ASN A 113 0.38 -3.83 3.24
N VAL A 114 1.18 -4.34 4.18
CA VAL A 114 1.98 -5.55 4.01
C VAL A 114 1.21 -6.75 4.55
N ILE A 115 0.96 -7.72 3.67
CA ILE A 115 0.28 -8.98 4.00
C ILE A 115 1.27 -10.10 3.73
N VAL A 116 1.57 -10.91 4.73
CA VAL A 116 2.48 -12.05 4.59
C VAL A 116 1.71 -13.33 4.80
N VAL A 117 1.84 -14.27 3.87
CA VAL A 117 1.14 -15.55 3.92
C VAL A 117 2.15 -16.69 3.82
N PRO A 118 2.73 -17.13 4.96
CA PRO A 118 3.56 -18.32 4.98
C PRO A 118 2.73 -19.57 4.71
N ASP A 119 3.25 -20.45 3.86
CA ASP A 119 2.73 -21.78 3.65
C ASP A 119 3.15 -22.67 4.83
N LEU A 120 2.17 -23.04 5.65
CA LEU A 120 2.36 -23.86 6.86
C LEU A 120 2.05 -25.35 6.61
N SER A 121 1.97 -25.76 5.34
CA SER A 121 1.70 -27.13 4.96
C SER A 121 2.85 -28.08 5.30
N ARG A 122 2.73 -29.34 4.86
CA ARG A 122 3.73 -30.39 5.08
C ARG A 122 5.13 -30.01 4.57
N ARG A 123 5.28 -28.97 3.74
CA ARG A 123 6.60 -28.43 3.36
C ARG A 123 7.46 -28.04 4.57
N ILE A 124 6.86 -27.64 5.70
CA ILE A 124 7.61 -27.25 6.91
C ILE A 124 8.26 -28.46 7.59
N LEU A 125 7.79 -29.67 7.30
CA LEU A 125 8.32 -30.94 7.82
C LEU A 125 9.17 -31.69 6.79
N ASP A 126 9.10 -31.32 5.50
CA ASP A 126 9.81 -32.00 4.42
C ASP A 126 11.31 -31.68 4.45
N GLN A 127 12.09 -32.50 5.14
CA GLN A 127 13.55 -32.34 5.17
C GLN A 127 14.24 -32.79 3.87
N ILE A 128 13.53 -33.45 2.95
CA ILE A 128 14.12 -33.98 1.71
C ILE A 128 14.18 -32.89 0.66
N ASN A 129 13.07 -32.22 0.42
CA ASN A 129 13.00 -31.11 -0.53
C ASN A 129 13.25 -29.78 0.19
N ASN A 130 12.77 -29.62 1.43
CA ASN A 130 12.73 -28.34 2.14
C ASN A 130 13.51 -28.32 3.48
N PRO A 131 14.82 -28.63 3.52
CA PRO A 131 15.59 -28.74 4.76
C PRO A 131 15.61 -27.44 5.58
N ASN A 132 15.43 -27.52 6.90
CA ASN A 132 15.42 -26.36 7.81
C ASN A 132 14.36 -25.29 7.49
N GLN A 133 13.24 -25.64 6.85
CA GLN A 133 12.21 -24.69 6.41
C GLN A 133 11.74 -23.72 7.52
N VAL A 134 11.41 -24.27 8.70
CA VAL A 134 10.90 -23.46 9.82
C VAL A 134 11.90 -22.39 10.24
N THR A 135 13.19 -22.72 10.28
CA THR A 135 14.26 -21.78 10.63
C THR A 135 14.39 -20.68 9.57
N ASN A 136 14.36 -21.05 8.28
CA ASN A 136 14.45 -20.09 7.19
C ASN A 136 13.25 -19.13 7.18
N ASP A 137 12.04 -19.65 7.35
CA ASP A 137 10.85 -18.82 7.37
C ASP A 137 10.86 -17.83 8.54
N LYS A 138 11.33 -18.25 9.72
CA LYS A 138 11.50 -17.37 10.88
C LYS A 138 12.49 -16.24 10.60
N ILE A 139 13.62 -16.53 9.95
CA ILE A 139 14.60 -15.52 9.54
C ILE A 139 13.95 -14.53 8.56
N ILE A 140 13.21 -15.02 7.58
CA ILE A 140 12.50 -14.20 6.60
C ILE A 140 11.49 -13.29 7.28
N LEU A 141 10.61 -13.85 8.13
CA LEU A 141 9.56 -13.11 8.84
C LEU A 141 10.15 -12.03 9.77
N SER A 142 11.24 -12.35 10.47
CA SER A 142 11.93 -11.37 11.32
C SER A 142 12.53 -10.21 10.49
N ASN A 143 13.00 -10.47 9.27
CA ASN A 143 13.45 -9.42 8.35
C ASN A 143 12.31 -8.59 7.76
N ILE A 144 11.17 -9.21 7.44
CA ILE A 144 9.95 -8.47 7.05
C ILE A 144 9.56 -7.49 8.16
N TRP A 145 9.53 -7.93 9.42
CA TRP A 145 9.25 -7.05 10.56
C TRP A 145 10.21 -5.85 10.60
N LYS A 146 11.51 -6.10 10.52
CA LYS A 146 12.53 -5.02 10.51
C LYS A 146 12.30 -4.04 9.36
N SER A 147 12.08 -4.54 8.15
CA SER A 147 11.82 -3.69 6.97
C SER A 147 10.54 -2.87 7.12
N PHE A 148 9.46 -3.47 7.65
CA PHE A 148 8.21 -2.75 7.93
C PHE A 148 8.42 -1.64 8.97
N VAL A 149 9.13 -1.93 10.06
CA VAL A 149 9.46 -0.94 11.09
C VAL A 149 10.26 0.21 10.49
N GLU A 150 11.32 -0.08 9.75
CA GLU A 150 12.18 0.94 9.13
C GLU A 150 11.40 1.88 8.21
N VAL A 151 10.51 1.33 7.37
CA VAL A 151 9.70 2.12 6.44
C VAL A 151 8.63 2.96 7.18
N SER A 152 8.06 2.42 8.26
CA SER A 152 6.88 3.03 8.90
C SER A 152 7.23 3.95 10.07
N MET A 153 8.36 3.74 10.73
CA MET A 153 8.70 4.36 12.01
C MET A 153 8.83 5.88 11.97
N LEU A 154 9.23 6.45 10.83
CA LEU A 154 9.44 7.89 10.67
C LEU A 154 8.22 8.63 10.10
N LYS A 155 7.20 7.91 9.63
CA LYS A 155 6.00 8.51 9.04
C LYS A 155 5.00 8.86 10.13
N GLN A 156 4.84 10.14 10.46
CA GLN A 156 3.79 10.56 11.38
C GLN A 156 2.40 10.23 10.81
N ASP A 157 1.42 9.83 11.63
CA ASP A 157 0.01 9.62 11.22
C ASP A 157 -0.18 8.73 9.98
N SER A 158 0.73 7.79 9.73
CA SER A 158 0.58 6.81 8.65
C SER A 158 -0.47 5.78 8.98
N LYS A 159 -1.15 5.26 7.97
CA LYS A 159 -2.04 4.10 8.10
C LYS A 159 -1.33 2.80 7.69
N ASP A 160 -0.01 2.77 7.90
CA ASP A 160 0.84 1.62 7.58
C ASP A 160 0.39 0.40 8.39
N LYS A 161 0.30 -0.75 7.75
CA LYS A 161 -0.20 -1.98 8.34
C LYS A 161 0.64 -3.19 7.93
N LEU A 162 0.89 -4.08 8.89
CA LEU A 162 1.47 -5.40 8.68
C LEU A 162 0.54 -6.48 9.23
N ILE A 163 0.31 -7.53 8.45
CA ILE A 163 -0.45 -8.72 8.82
C ILE A 163 0.36 -9.96 8.44
N ILE A 164 0.55 -10.89 9.38
CA ILE A 164 0.92 -12.26 9.06
C ILE A 164 -0.36 -13.10 9.13
N ASP A 165 -0.81 -13.60 7.98
CA ASP A 165 -2.05 -14.36 7.82
C ASP A 165 -1.73 -15.82 7.49
N VAL A 166 -2.72 -16.71 7.52
CA VAL A 166 -2.56 -18.09 7.03
C VAL A 166 -3.66 -18.47 6.08
N THR A 167 -3.38 -19.52 5.29
CA THR A 167 -4.29 -20.04 4.28
C THR A 167 -5.49 -20.77 4.89
N ASP A 168 -5.35 -21.36 6.07
CA ASP A 168 -6.42 -22.08 6.75
C ASP A 168 -6.40 -21.83 8.27
N VAL A 169 -7.49 -21.27 8.80
CA VAL A 169 -7.67 -20.96 10.23
C VAL A 169 -7.82 -22.19 11.12
N GLU A 170 -8.08 -23.37 10.54
CA GLU A 170 -8.09 -24.65 11.26
C GLU A 170 -6.68 -25.22 11.48
N GLN A 171 -5.68 -24.68 10.78
CA GLN A 171 -4.29 -24.79 11.22
C GLN A 171 -4.24 -24.25 12.65
N ALA A 172 -3.53 -24.89 13.58
CA ALA A 172 -3.51 -24.51 15.00
C ALA A 172 -4.80 -24.76 15.83
N LYS A 173 -5.61 -25.78 15.52
CA LYS A 173 -6.73 -26.25 16.37
C LYS A 173 -7.77 -25.15 16.68
N GLY A 174 -7.98 -24.20 15.77
CA GLY A 174 -8.90 -23.07 15.95
C GLY A 174 -8.40 -21.97 16.90
N GLN A 175 -7.20 -22.12 17.49
CA GLN A 175 -6.53 -21.06 18.25
C GLN A 175 -5.79 -20.07 17.35
N PHE A 176 -5.76 -20.34 16.03
CA PHE A 176 -5.07 -19.50 15.08
C PHE A 176 -5.53 -18.05 15.14
N ASN A 177 -6.82 -17.78 15.30
CA ASN A 177 -7.34 -16.42 15.41
C ASN A 177 -6.66 -15.62 16.54
N ALA A 178 -6.35 -16.27 17.67
CA ALA A 178 -5.64 -15.61 18.77
C ALA A 178 -4.16 -15.35 18.45
N ILE A 179 -3.51 -16.25 17.71
CA ILE A 179 -2.13 -16.09 17.25
C ILE A 179 -2.06 -15.00 16.16
N ALA A 180 -2.96 -15.04 15.19
CA ALA A 180 -3.09 -14.09 14.08
C ALA A 180 -3.37 -12.67 14.56
N ASN A 181 -4.20 -12.50 15.60
CA ASN A 181 -4.44 -11.19 16.21
C ASN A 181 -3.16 -10.59 16.80
N ASN A 182 -2.24 -11.42 17.31
CA ASN A 182 -0.95 -10.95 17.81
C ASN A 182 0.05 -10.64 16.69
N LEU A 183 -0.22 -11.05 15.46
CA LEU A 183 0.61 -10.80 14.28
C LEU A 183 0.02 -9.74 13.34
N GLN A 184 -0.82 -8.87 13.90
CA GLN A 184 -1.39 -7.71 13.22
C GLN A 184 -0.91 -6.42 13.89
N PHE A 185 -0.30 -5.55 13.09
CA PHE A 185 0.24 -4.26 13.52
C PHE A 185 -0.32 -3.18 12.62
N ASP A 186 -1.16 -2.31 13.18
CA ASP A 186 -1.91 -1.29 12.45
C ASP A 186 -1.66 0.08 13.09
N LEU A 187 -1.13 1.01 12.30
CA LEU A 187 -0.81 2.37 12.74
C LEU A 187 -1.99 3.34 12.57
N SER A 188 -3.11 2.91 11.99
CA SER A 188 -4.26 3.78 11.70
C SER A 188 -4.87 4.44 12.94
N SER A 189 -4.73 3.82 14.11
CA SER A 189 -5.19 4.33 15.40
C SER A 189 -4.12 5.11 16.18
N HIS A 190 -2.86 5.09 15.74
CA HIS A 190 -1.74 5.75 16.40
C HIS A 190 -1.54 7.16 15.83
N LYS A 191 -2.43 8.09 16.22
CA LYS A 191 -2.46 9.46 15.70
C LYS A 191 -1.88 10.50 16.66
N GLY A 192 -1.38 11.61 16.11
CA GLY A 192 -0.92 12.79 16.84
C GLY A 192 0.43 12.62 17.54
N LYS A 193 1.20 11.59 17.19
CA LYS A 193 2.49 11.26 17.82
C LYS A 193 3.38 10.49 16.84
N SER A 194 4.68 10.44 17.17
CA SER A 194 5.65 9.69 16.37
C SER A 194 5.37 8.18 16.42
N ASN A 195 5.45 7.52 15.25
CA ASN A 195 5.38 6.06 15.16
C ASN A 195 6.52 5.35 15.91
N ARG A 196 7.63 6.04 16.22
CA ARG A 196 8.68 5.51 17.11
C ARG A 196 8.13 5.04 18.46
N LEU A 197 7.07 5.68 18.95
CA LEU A 197 6.41 5.30 20.21
C LEU A 197 5.52 4.05 20.07
N TYR A 198 5.14 3.68 18.84
CA TYR A 198 4.42 2.44 18.57
C TYR A 198 5.38 1.25 18.55
N PHE A 199 6.52 1.40 17.89
CA PHE A 199 7.52 0.35 17.70
C PHE A 199 8.43 0.16 18.92
N THR A 200 7.86 -0.39 19.99
CA THR A 200 8.59 -0.71 21.23
C THR A 200 9.27 -2.08 21.16
N VAL A 201 10.13 -2.36 22.16
CA VAL A 201 10.70 -3.70 22.38
C VAL A 201 9.59 -4.73 22.54
N ASP A 202 8.57 -4.43 23.35
CA ASP A 202 7.41 -5.31 23.56
C ASP A 202 6.68 -5.66 22.26
N LYS A 203 6.61 -4.75 21.28
CA LYS A 203 6.02 -5.04 19.97
C LYS A 203 6.87 -6.01 19.15
N THR A 204 8.19 -5.88 19.24
CA THR A 204 9.11 -6.82 18.60
C THR A 204 9.04 -8.19 19.27
N ASP A 205 8.94 -8.23 20.59
CA ASP A 205 8.78 -9.49 21.34
C ASP A 205 7.42 -10.14 21.06
N GLN A 206 6.35 -9.34 20.99
CA GLN A 206 5.02 -9.80 20.57
C GLN A 206 5.09 -10.46 19.19
N PHE A 207 5.78 -9.83 18.22
CA PHE A 207 5.97 -10.39 16.89
C PHE A 207 6.73 -11.73 16.95
N ASN A 208 7.91 -11.75 17.57
CA ASN A 208 8.75 -12.95 17.64
C ASN A 208 8.04 -14.12 18.33
N MET A 209 7.39 -13.87 19.47
CA MET A 209 6.60 -14.88 20.19
C MET A 209 5.39 -15.36 19.37
N GLY A 210 4.75 -14.47 18.60
CA GLY A 210 3.67 -14.82 17.70
C GLY A 210 4.11 -15.79 16.61
N ILE A 211 5.25 -15.51 15.96
CA ILE A 211 5.85 -16.39 14.95
C ILE A 211 6.20 -17.75 15.56
N GLU A 212 6.84 -17.78 16.73
CA GLU A 212 7.17 -19.02 17.43
C GLU A 212 5.93 -19.87 17.71
N LYS A 213 4.88 -19.26 18.28
CA LYS A 213 3.61 -19.95 18.56
C LYS A 213 2.94 -20.47 17.29
N MET A 214 2.95 -19.69 16.22
CA MET A 214 2.40 -20.08 14.92
C MET A 214 3.06 -21.34 14.38
N TYR A 215 4.40 -21.36 14.27
CA TYR A 215 5.12 -22.53 13.75
C TYR A 215 5.02 -23.74 14.67
N ASN A 216 5.12 -23.54 15.99
CA ASN A 216 4.98 -24.65 16.95
C ASN A 216 3.59 -25.30 16.87
N SER A 217 2.56 -24.51 16.55
CA SER A 217 1.21 -25.04 16.35
C SER A 217 1.05 -25.73 15.00
N ALA A 218 1.60 -25.14 13.92
CA ALA A 218 1.57 -25.72 12.58
C ALA A 218 2.27 -27.08 12.51
N ILE A 219 3.42 -27.24 13.17
CA ILE A 219 4.16 -28.52 13.24
C ILE A 219 3.30 -29.65 13.80
N GLN A 220 2.37 -29.36 14.72
CA GLN A 220 1.48 -30.37 15.31
C GLN A 220 0.34 -30.80 14.37
N LYS A 221 -0.04 -29.95 13.40
CA LYS A 221 -1.14 -30.20 12.45
C LYS A 221 -0.84 -29.47 11.12
N PRO A 222 0.11 -29.97 10.31
CA PRO A 222 0.49 -29.34 9.06
C PRO A 222 -0.59 -29.61 8.00
N LEU A 223 -1.55 -28.68 7.86
CA LEU A 223 -2.61 -28.78 6.86
C LEU A 223 -2.16 -28.18 5.53
N GLY A 224 -2.64 -28.73 4.42
CA GLY A 224 -2.38 -28.19 3.07
C GLY A 224 -2.67 -26.68 2.97
N ALA A 225 -1.87 -25.95 2.19
CA ALA A 225 -2.04 -24.51 2.01
C ALA A 225 -2.99 -24.22 0.84
N ASP A 226 -4.28 -24.06 1.13
CA ASP A 226 -5.28 -23.74 0.11
C ASP A 226 -5.28 -22.24 -0.24
N TYR A 227 -4.35 -21.83 -1.08
CA TYR A 227 -4.25 -20.44 -1.54
C TYR A 227 -5.45 -19.99 -2.37
N VAL A 228 -6.07 -20.87 -3.15
CA VAL A 228 -7.26 -20.48 -3.94
C VAL A 228 -8.41 -20.14 -2.99
N PHE A 229 -8.62 -20.95 -1.95
CA PHE A 229 -9.60 -20.67 -0.92
C PHE A 229 -9.25 -19.39 -0.15
N TYR A 230 -7.98 -19.22 0.25
CA TYR A 230 -7.51 -18.03 0.94
C TYR A 230 -7.78 -16.75 0.16
N PHE A 231 -7.39 -16.72 -1.11
CA PHE A 231 -7.63 -15.57 -1.99
C PHE A 231 -9.13 -15.29 -2.11
N LYS A 232 -9.95 -16.33 -2.30
CA LYS A 232 -11.41 -16.20 -2.44
C LYS A 232 -12.11 -15.71 -1.16
N ARG A 233 -11.64 -16.10 0.03
CA ARG A 233 -12.39 -15.91 1.29
C ARG A 233 -11.84 -14.81 2.19
N TYR A 234 -10.53 -14.65 2.22
CA TYR A 234 -9.86 -13.84 3.22
C TYR A 234 -9.16 -12.63 2.60
N LEU A 235 -8.42 -12.83 1.51
CA LEU A 235 -7.53 -11.81 0.97
C LEU A 235 -8.23 -10.49 0.63
N GLU A 236 -9.43 -10.54 0.03
CA GLU A 236 -10.18 -9.33 -0.32
C GLU A 236 -10.38 -8.40 0.88
N SER A 237 -10.67 -8.96 2.05
CA SER A 237 -10.86 -8.18 3.28
C SER A 237 -9.55 -7.62 3.88
N ARG A 238 -8.40 -8.14 3.44
CA ARG A 238 -7.07 -7.71 3.90
C ARG A 238 -6.50 -6.59 3.03
N ILE A 239 -6.86 -6.55 1.75
CA ILE A 239 -6.43 -5.53 0.81
C ILE A 239 -7.07 -4.19 1.17
N LYS A 240 -6.28 -3.12 1.10
CA LYS A 240 -6.73 -1.73 1.30
C LYS A 240 -6.97 -1.07 -0.04
N LYS A 241 -8.18 -0.53 -0.21
CA LYS A 241 -8.56 0.27 -1.39
C LYS A 241 -8.15 1.72 -1.19
N ASN A 242 -7.76 2.37 -2.28
CA ASN A 242 -7.51 3.81 -2.28
C ASN A 242 -8.83 4.56 -2.10
N THR A 243 -8.76 5.68 -1.37
CA THR A 243 -9.89 6.58 -1.17
C THR A 243 -9.49 7.98 -1.63
N LEU A 244 -10.43 8.91 -1.60
CA LEU A 244 -10.13 10.32 -1.83
C LEU A 244 -9.11 10.88 -0.83
N PHE A 245 -8.92 10.28 0.36
CA PHE A 245 -8.04 10.83 1.40
C PHE A 245 -6.82 9.95 1.69
N ASP A 246 -6.83 8.71 1.22
CA ASP A 246 -5.80 7.73 1.53
C ASP A 246 -5.35 7.01 0.27
N ASN A 247 -4.03 6.99 0.06
CA ASN A 247 -3.42 6.12 -0.92
C ASN A 247 -2.77 4.94 -0.22
N TYR A 248 -2.99 3.73 -0.72
CA TYR A 248 -2.40 2.51 -0.21
C TYR A 248 -1.55 1.85 -1.28
N VAL A 249 -0.45 1.23 -0.86
CA VAL A 249 0.29 0.27 -1.68
C VAL A 249 0.18 -1.08 -0.97
N ASN A 250 -0.57 -2.01 -1.58
CA ASN A 250 -0.68 -3.36 -1.04
C ASN A 250 0.53 -4.18 -1.48
N LYS A 251 1.21 -4.79 -0.52
CA LYS A 251 2.36 -5.67 -0.75
C LYS A 251 2.06 -7.03 -0.14
N ILE A 252 1.92 -8.05 -0.98
CA ILE A 252 1.70 -9.42 -0.53
C ILE A 252 3.02 -10.19 -0.65
N VAL A 253 3.46 -10.83 0.43
CA VAL A 253 4.60 -11.74 0.44
C VAL A 253 4.10 -13.15 0.73
N ILE A 254 4.23 -14.04 -0.24
CA ILE A 254 3.85 -15.45 -0.12
C ILE A 254 5.14 -16.25 0.05
N ILE A 255 5.29 -16.92 1.20
CA ILE A 255 6.46 -17.76 1.49
C ILE A 255 6.04 -19.22 1.26
N THR A 256 6.43 -19.82 0.15
CA THR A 256 5.96 -21.16 -0.28
C THR A 256 6.99 -21.82 -1.16
N ASP A 257 6.98 -23.15 -1.24
CA ASP A 257 7.78 -23.89 -2.23
C ASP A 257 7.19 -23.79 -3.66
N GLY A 258 6.01 -23.18 -3.80
CA GLY A 258 5.39 -22.79 -5.07
C GLY A 258 4.29 -23.73 -5.55
N TYR A 259 4.13 -24.90 -4.93
CA TYR A 259 3.10 -25.87 -5.29
C TYR A 259 1.77 -25.48 -4.64
N LEU A 260 0.72 -25.41 -5.46
CA LEU A 260 -0.64 -25.12 -5.00
C LEU A 260 -1.38 -26.42 -4.72
N GLU A 261 -1.15 -26.94 -3.52
CA GLU A 261 -1.67 -28.23 -3.07
C GLU A 261 -2.57 -28.06 -1.84
N ALA A 262 -3.84 -28.45 -1.99
CA ALA A 262 -4.80 -28.54 -0.89
C ALA A 262 -4.94 -30.00 -0.44
N GLU A 263 -5.26 -30.22 0.85
CA GLU A 263 -5.20 -31.55 1.46
C GLU A 263 -6.31 -32.51 0.98
N ASP A 264 -7.51 -31.98 0.78
CA ASP A 264 -8.72 -32.78 0.47
C ASP A 264 -9.22 -32.61 -0.98
N ARG A 265 -8.40 -32.05 -1.87
CA ARG A 265 -8.75 -31.91 -3.30
C ARG A 265 -7.54 -32.07 -4.21
N ALA A 266 -7.82 -32.26 -5.50
CA ALA A 266 -6.76 -32.34 -6.50
C ALA A 266 -5.91 -31.06 -6.50
N SER A 267 -4.59 -31.24 -6.63
CA SER A 267 -3.64 -30.13 -6.75
C SER A 267 -4.03 -29.19 -7.89
N ASP A 268 -4.02 -27.88 -7.60
CA ASP A 268 -4.28 -26.84 -8.58
C ASP A 268 -3.09 -26.72 -9.55
N THR A 269 -1.86 -26.94 -9.07
CA THR A 269 -0.67 -27.08 -9.92
C THR A 269 -0.47 -28.53 -10.33
N LYS A 270 -0.51 -28.82 -11.64
CA LYS A 270 -0.25 -30.16 -12.18
C LYS A 270 1.01 -30.15 -13.03
N LEU A 271 1.98 -30.98 -12.67
CA LEU A 271 3.20 -31.14 -13.46
C LEU A 271 3.03 -32.36 -14.37
N THR A 272 3.07 -32.13 -15.68
CA THR A 272 2.89 -33.19 -16.68
C THR A 272 4.10 -33.26 -17.62
N PRO A 273 4.40 -34.44 -18.23
CA PRO A 273 5.47 -34.55 -19.22
C PRO A 273 5.34 -33.56 -20.39
N GLN A 274 4.12 -33.21 -20.77
CA GLN A 274 3.83 -32.23 -21.81
C GLN A 274 4.31 -30.83 -21.42
N LEU A 275 4.16 -30.45 -20.14
CA LEU A 275 4.66 -29.16 -19.62
C LEU A 275 6.20 -29.13 -19.55
N TYR A 276 6.86 -30.24 -19.25
CA TYR A 276 8.32 -30.28 -19.34
C TYR A 276 8.83 -30.10 -20.76
N LYS A 277 8.08 -30.61 -21.76
CA LYS A 277 8.41 -30.40 -23.17
C LYS A 277 8.17 -28.95 -23.61
N SER A 278 7.11 -28.30 -23.09
CA SER A 278 6.81 -26.90 -23.43
C SER A 278 7.88 -25.93 -22.97
N LEU A 279 8.66 -26.25 -21.93
CA LEU A 279 9.81 -25.45 -21.50
C LEU A 279 10.88 -25.31 -22.59
N ILE A 280 11.14 -26.40 -23.34
CA ILE A 280 12.13 -26.39 -24.43
C ILE A 280 11.64 -25.54 -25.60
N ILE A 281 10.33 -25.59 -25.86
CA ILE A 281 9.68 -24.87 -26.96
C ILE A 281 9.43 -23.39 -26.60
N GLY A 282 9.35 -23.07 -25.31
CA GLY A 282 9.04 -21.73 -24.81
C GLY A 282 7.54 -21.39 -24.82
N ASN A 283 6.65 -22.38 -24.78
CA ASN A 283 5.19 -22.20 -24.90
C ASN A 283 4.39 -22.76 -23.70
N THR A 284 4.95 -22.64 -22.49
CA THR A 284 4.37 -23.24 -21.28
C THR A 284 2.99 -22.71 -20.93
N ASN A 285 2.73 -21.40 -21.10
CA ASN A 285 1.41 -20.83 -20.81
C ASN A 285 0.34 -21.37 -21.76
N GLU A 286 0.65 -21.45 -23.06
CA GLU A 286 -0.24 -22.00 -24.08
C GLU A 286 -0.52 -23.48 -23.81
N MET A 287 0.51 -24.23 -23.40
CA MET A 287 0.38 -25.64 -23.03
C MET A 287 -0.52 -25.83 -21.79
N ILE A 288 -0.36 -24.99 -20.76
CA ILE A 288 -1.25 -24.99 -19.58
C ILE A 288 -2.71 -24.81 -20.03
N SER A 289 -2.98 -23.86 -20.92
CA SER A 289 -4.32 -23.60 -21.43
C SER A 289 -4.88 -24.70 -22.32
N MET A 290 -4.09 -25.23 -23.24
CA MET A 290 -4.51 -26.34 -24.11
C MET A 290 -4.87 -27.59 -23.31
N LEU A 291 -4.18 -27.84 -22.20
CA LEU A 291 -4.45 -28.97 -21.32
C LEU A 291 -5.59 -28.71 -20.31
N GLY A 292 -6.19 -27.51 -20.31
CA GLY A 292 -7.24 -27.13 -19.37
C GLY A 292 -6.75 -27.09 -17.92
N LEU A 293 -5.48 -26.71 -17.70
CA LEU A 293 -4.83 -26.75 -16.40
C LEU A 293 -4.81 -25.38 -15.69
N ASN A 294 -5.29 -24.30 -16.31
CA ASN A 294 -5.31 -22.99 -15.67
C ASN A 294 -6.03 -23.03 -14.32
N ILE A 295 -5.44 -22.39 -13.31
CA ILE A 295 -6.05 -22.29 -11.98
C ILE A 295 -7.30 -21.40 -12.08
N PRO A 296 -8.46 -21.80 -11.54
CA PRO A 296 -9.66 -20.98 -11.60
C PRO A 296 -9.43 -19.57 -11.03
N LYS A 297 -9.83 -18.53 -11.78
CA LYS A 297 -9.78 -17.15 -11.31
C LYS A 297 -10.70 -16.99 -10.10
N VAL A 298 -10.27 -16.24 -9.10
CA VAL A 298 -11.15 -15.79 -8.01
C VAL A 298 -11.50 -14.31 -8.22
N ASN A 299 -12.63 -13.88 -7.64
CA ASN A 299 -13.11 -12.51 -7.77
C ASN A 299 -12.44 -11.60 -6.73
N VAL A 300 -11.16 -11.28 -6.96
CA VAL A 300 -10.39 -10.30 -6.18
C VAL A 300 -9.69 -9.36 -7.16
N ASP A 301 -9.77 -8.07 -6.91
CA ASP A 301 -9.03 -7.07 -7.70
C ASP A 301 -7.65 -6.80 -7.07
N LEU A 302 -6.59 -7.14 -7.81
CA LEU A 302 -5.20 -6.95 -7.41
C LEU A 302 -4.55 -5.78 -8.15
N SER A 303 -5.34 -4.90 -8.81
CA SER A 303 -4.87 -3.74 -9.58
C SER A 303 -3.97 -2.78 -8.79
N ASN A 304 -4.15 -2.70 -7.48
CA ASN A 304 -3.31 -1.92 -6.56
C ASN A 304 -2.44 -2.79 -5.64
N THR A 305 -2.03 -3.97 -6.12
CA THR A 305 -1.32 -4.96 -5.32
C THR A 305 -0.06 -5.47 -6.01
N GLU A 306 1.06 -5.37 -5.30
CA GLU A 306 2.33 -6.00 -5.66
C GLU A 306 2.47 -7.31 -4.90
N ILE A 307 2.97 -8.35 -5.56
CA ILE A 307 3.06 -9.70 -4.99
C ILE A 307 4.49 -10.23 -5.19
N LEU A 308 5.08 -10.70 -4.09
CA LEU A 308 6.34 -11.43 -4.08
C LEU A 308 6.06 -12.87 -3.63
N ILE A 309 6.41 -13.83 -4.47
CA ILE A 309 6.41 -15.25 -4.11
C ILE A 309 7.86 -15.66 -3.88
N CYS A 310 8.19 -16.06 -2.66
CA CYS A 310 9.56 -16.40 -2.28
C CYS A 310 9.67 -17.79 -1.69
N GLU A 311 10.91 -18.28 -1.64
CA GLU A 311 11.26 -19.65 -1.24
C GLU A 311 10.72 -20.73 -2.19
N VAL A 312 10.43 -20.37 -3.45
CA VAL A 312 10.00 -21.34 -4.47
C VAL A 312 11.11 -22.38 -4.64
N ASN A 313 10.78 -23.64 -4.43
CA ASN A 313 11.77 -24.69 -4.30
C ASN A 313 11.30 -25.95 -5.00
N GLU A 314 12.10 -26.39 -5.97
CA GLU A 314 11.75 -27.53 -6.80
C GLU A 314 11.92 -28.85 -6.03
N ARG A 315 10.97 -29.76 -6.22
CA ARG A 315 11.11 -31.14 -5.79
C ARG A 315 12.25 -31.81 -6.55
N LYS A 316 12.94 -32.76 -5.91
CA LYS A 316 14.08 -33.49 -6.53
C LYS A 316 13.78 -34.07 -7.91
N THR A 317 12.54 -34.53 -8.14
CA THR A 317 12.09 -35.12 -9.40
C THR A 317 11.93 -34.13 -10.55
N GLY A 318 11.74 -32.85 -10.22
CA GLY A 318 11.42 -31.78 -11.16
C GLY A 318 12.46 -30.67 -11.24
N LYS A 319 13.58 -30.83 -10.55
CA LYS A 319 14.68 -29.87 -10.48
C LYS A 319 15.13 -29.37 -11.87
N GLY A 320 15.30 -28.05 -11.98
CA GLY A 320 15.64 -27.31 -13.19
C GLY A 320 14.49 -27.10 -14.18
N LYS A 321 13.25 -27.42 -13.80
CA LYS A 321 12.08 -27.36 -14.68
C LYS A 321 10.83 -26.88 -13.96
N ASP A 322 10.57 -27.42 -12.77
CA ASP A 322 9.38 -27.12 -11.99
C ASP A 322 9.25 -25.62 -11.72
N PHE A 323 10.36 -24.93 -11.43
CA PHE A 323 10.33 -23.50 -11.12
C PHE A 323 9.65 -22.68 -12.22
N GLU A 324 10.03 -22.88 -13.48
CA GLU A 324 9.47 -22.12 -14.61
C GLU A 324 8.00 -22.48 -14.86
N ILE A 325 7.60 -23.73 -14.62
CA ILE A 325 6.19 -24.16 -14.74
C ILE A 325 5.35 -23.56 -13.59
N LEU A 326 5.83 -23.61 -12.35
CA LEU A 326 5.14 -23.04 -11.19
C LEU A 326 5.03 -21.51 -11.35
N LYS A 327 6.10 -20.85 -11.79
CA LYS A 327 6.10 -19.42 -12.11
C LYS A 327 5.06 -19.06 -13.17
N ALA A 328 4.95 -19.87 -14.23
CA ALA A 328 3.91 -19.72 -15.25
C ALA A 328 2.50 -19.82 -14.65
N TYR A 329 2.23 -20.84 -13.83
CA TYR A 329 0.95 -20.99 -13.13
C TYR A 329 0.59 -19.77 -12.27
N TRP A 330 1.50 -19.36 -11.39
CA TRP A 330 1.28 -18.22 -10.51
C TRP A 330 1.10 -16.92 -11.28
N THR A 331 1.92 -16.69 -12.31
CA THR A 331 1.86 -15.47 -13.12
C THR A 331 0.54 -15.38 -13.88
N ASP A 332 0.13 -16.43 -14.58
CA ASP A 332 -1.17 -16.47 -15.26
C ASP A 332 -2.33 -16.23 -14.27
N TRP A 333 -2.33 -16.93 -13.13
CA TRP A 333 -3.41 -16.82 -12.14
C TRP A 333 -3.52 -15.41 -11.55
N LEU A 334 -2.40 -14.82 -11.13
CA LEU A 334 -2.35 -13.48 -10.54
C LEU A 334 -2.61 -12.37 -11.57
N GLN A 335 -2.14 -12.52 -12.81
CA GLN A 335 -2.40 -11.57 -13.90
C GLN A 335 -3.89 -11.54 -14.27
N ARG A 336 -4.56 -12.69 -14.30
CA ARG A 336 -6.02 -12.74 -14.52
C ARG A 336 -6.81 -12.05 -13.41
N MET A 337 -6.21 -11.81 -12.24
CA MET A 337 -6.75 -11.00 -11.14
C MET A 337 -6.23 -9.55 -11.12
N ASN A 338 -5.58 -9.10 -12.21
CA ASN A 338 -5.02 -7.76 -12.40
C ASN A 338 -3.87 -7.39 -11.45
N ALA A 339 -3.08 -8.35 -10.95
CA ALA A 339 -1.95 -8.02 -10.08
C ALA A 339 -0.99 -7.01 -10.74
N ARG A 340 -0.73 -5.89 -10.05
CA ARG A 340 0.08 -4.77 -10.58
C ARG A 340 1.51 -5.19 -10.92
N LYS A 341 2.11 -5.99 -10.04
CA LYS A 341 3.51 -6.43 -10.14
C LYS A 341 3.64 -7.78 -9.47
N ILE A 342 4.31 -8.73 -10.15
CA ILE A 342 4.56 -10.08 -9.63
C ILE A 342 6.06 -10.32 -9.68
N GLN A 343 6.64 -10.74 -8.56
CA GLN A 343 8.05 -11.08 -8.41
C GLN A 343 8.20 -12.48 -7.81
N PHE A 344 9.30 -13.15 -8.17
CA PHE A 344 9.62 -14.48 -7.69
C PHE A 344 11.04 -14.51 -7.11
N SER A 345 11.23 -15.24 -6.02
CA SER A 345 12.54 -15.54 -5.43
C SER A 345 12.69 -17.04 -5.29
N HIS A 346 13.72 -17.60 -5.93
CA HIS A 346 14.03 -19.03 -5.85
C HIS A 346 14.75 -19.34 -4.54
N ARG A 347 14.44 -20.49 -3.92
CA ARG A 347 15.06 -20.91 -2.67
C ARG A 347 16.53 -21.29 -2.82
N GLU A 348 16.96 -21.78 -3.98
CA GLU A 348 18.39 -22.17 -4.15
C GLU A 348 19.36 -20.99 -4.05
N GLN A 349 18.83 -19.76 -3.98
CA GLN A 349 19.59 -18.59 -3.62
C GLN A 349 19.85 -18.61 -2.10
N ALA A 350 21.04 -18.22 -1.66
CA ALA A 350 21.33 -18.12 -0.23
C ALA A 350 20.23 -17.33 0.50
N THR A 351 19.83 -17.75 1.71
CA THR A 351 18.74 -17.10 2.49
C THR A 351 18.91 -15.57 2.56
N ASP A 352 20.15 -15.08 2.60
CA ASP A 352 20.47 -13.66 2.58
C ASP A 352 20.00 -12.94 1.30
N ILE A 353 20.00 -13.62 0.15
CA ILE A 353 19.49 -13.11 -1.12
C ILE A 353 17.96 -13.00 -1.08
N THR A 354 17.26 -14.02 -0.56
CA THR A 354 15.81 -13.95 -0.34
C THR A 354 15.48 -12.78 0.60
N VAL A 355 16.21 -12.65 1.70
CA VAL A 355 16.05 -11.54 2.66
C VAL A 355 16.28 -10.18 2.00
N ASN A 356 17.33 -10.03 1.20
CA ASN A 356 17.61 -8.78 0.49
C ASN A 356 16.51 -8.44 -0.52
N THR A 357 16.02 -9.44 -1.26
CA THR A 357 14.91 -9.28 -2.21
C THR A 357 13.66 -8.80 -1.51
N ILE A 358 13.31 -9.40 -0.38
CA ILE A 358 12.16 -9.01 0.45
C ILE A 358 12.32 -7.59 1.01
N ASN A 359 13.52 -7.26 1.51
CA ASN A 359 13.80 -5.93 2.03
C ASN A 359 13.64 -4.86 0.95
N GLN A 360 14.16 -5.12 -0.26
CA GLN A 360 13.96 -4.23 -1.40
C GLN A 360 12.49 -4.14 -1.80
N PHE A 361 11.77 -5.26 -1.82
CA PHE A 361 10.36 -5.30 -2.16
C PHE A 361 9.50 -4.48 -1.18
N ILE A 362 9.76 -4.54 0.13
CA ILE A 362 9.00 -3.79 1.13
C ILE A 362 9.35 -2.29 1.11
N LYS A 363 10.61 -1.95 0.85
CA LYS A 363 11.11 -0.56 0.89
C LYS A 363 10.85 0.25 -0.37
N GLN A 364 10.68 -0.40 -1.52
CA GLN A 364 10.20 0.23 -2.77
C GLN A 364 8.77 0.71 -2.60
#